data_AF-A0ABD7K9R1-F1
#
_entry.id   AF-A0ABD7K9R1-F1
#
_cell.length_a   1.000
_cell.length_b   1.000
_cell.length_c   1.000
_cell.angle_alpha   90.00
_cell.angle_beta   90.00
_cell.angle_gamma   90.00
#
_symmetry.space_group_name_H-M   'P 1'
#
loop_
_entity.id
_entity.type
_entity.pdbx_description
1 polymer ?
#
loop_
_entity_poly.entity_id
_entity_poly.type
_entity_poly.pdbx_seq_one_letter_code
_entity_poly.pdbx_strand_id
1 'polypeptide(L)'
;MTRRPVATTRAHPFGPSAGPALFTVNPSVPIHDALELASNMLRCVHELVITISDGDTNGQEIFAVQYLTEMAKALVEAAAEGVWDEERAQ
;
A
#
# COMPACT_ATOMS: atom_id res chain seq x y z
N MET A 1 15.17 22.92 19.91
CA MET A 1 14.89 22.42 18.54
C MET A 1 13.55 21.69 18.59
N THR A 2 12.48 22.33 18.14
CA THR A 2 11.16 21.70 18.00
C THR A 2 11.19 20.75 16.81
N ARG A 3 10.91 19.46 17.03
CA ARG A 3 10.91 18.43 15.98
C ARG A 3 9.78 18.74 15.02
N ARG A 4 10.04 18.76 13.70
CA ARG A 4 9.00 18.90 12.68
C ARG A 4 7.97 17.78 12.87
N PRO A 5 6.66 18.04 12.73
CA PRO A 5 5.66 16.99 12.66
C PRO A 5 6.07 15.95 11.62
N VAL A 6 5.85 14.67 11.94
CA VAL A 6 6.12 13.57 11.03
C VAL A 6 4.85 13.31 10.25
N ALA A 7 4.96 13.34 8.92
CA ALA A 7 3.87 13.04 8.02
C ALA A 7 3.32 11.65 8.31
N THR A 8 2.00 11.56 8.40
CA THR A 8 1.33 10.29 8.69
C THR A 8 0.30 9.94 7.62
N THR A 9 0.12 8.64 7.41
CA THR A 9 -0.92 8.09 6.53
C THR A 9 -2.32 8.58 6.88
N ARG A 10 -3.20 8.51 5.88
CA ARG A 10 -4.65 8.65 6.01
C ARG A 10 -5.37 7.31 5.89
N ALA A 11 -6.63 7.32 6.32
CA ALA A 11 -7.49 6.17 6.14
C ALA A 11 -7.81 6.02 4.65
N HIS A 12 -7.31 4.97 4.01
CA HIS A 12 -7.49 4.72 2.58
C HIS A 12 -8.00 3.30 2.35
N PRO A 13 -9.17 3.10 1.69
CA PRO A 13 -9.76 1.78 1.51
C PRO A 13 -9.04 0.94 0.46
N PHE A 14 -9.07 -0.39 0.61
CA PHE A 14 -8.57 -1.32 -0.41
C PHE A 14 -9.26 -2.68 -0.37
N GLY A 15 -9.03 -3.47 -1.41
CA GLY A 15 -9.65 -4.78 -1.58
C GLY A 15 -11.03 -4.72 -2.24
N PRO A 16 -11.46 -5.81 -2.90
CA PRO A 16 -12.79 -5.91 -3.45
C PRO A 16 -13.83 -5.97 -2.33
N SER A 17 -14.83 -5.08 -2.38
CA SER A 17 -16.01 -5.16 -1.52
C SER A 17 -17.26 -4.77 -2.33
N ALA A 18 -18.35 -5.51 -2.14
CA ALA A 18 -19.65 -5.21 -2.75
C ALA A 18 -20.44 -4.14 -1.96
N GLY A 19 -19.83 -3.56 -0.92
CA GLY A 19 -20.45 -2.65 0.03
C GLY A 19 -19.39 -1.69 0.62
N PRO A 20 -19.52 -1.25 1.88
CA PRO A 20 -18.47 -0.47 2.52
C PRO A 20 -17.13 -1.21 2.51
N ALA A 21 -16.04 -0.45 2.32
CA ALA A 21 -14.70 -1.02 2.35
C ALA A 21 -14.45 -1.72 3.68
N LEU A 22 -14.04 -2.99 3.61
CA LEU A 22 -13.76 -3.80 4.80
C LEU A 22 -12.34 -3.62 5.32
N PHE A 23 -11.42 -3.27 4.42
CA PHE A 23 -10.03 -3.02 4.75
C PHE A 23 -9.64 -1.60 4.39
N THR A 24 -8.90 -0.97 5.28
CA THR A 24 -8.37 0.38 5.11
C THR A 24 -6.95 0.43 5.66
N VAL A 25 -6.11 1.30 5.08
CA VAL A 25 -4.87 1.72 5.73
C VAL A 25 -5.20 2.43 7.02
N ASN A 26 -4.46 2.15 8.09
CA ASN A 26 -4.65 2.84 9.35
C ASN A 26 -4.12 4.28 9.23
N PRO A 27 -4.89 5.30 9.67
CA PRO A 27 -4.39 6.66 9.72
C PRO A 27 -3.32 6.80 10.82
N SER A 28 -2.57 7.90 10.78
CA SER A 28 -1.63 8.28 11.84
C SER A 28 -0.39 7.38 11.96
N VAL A 29 -0.10 6.56 10.95
CA VAL A 29 1.14 5.77 10.85
C VAL A 29 2.20 6.62 10.12
N PRO A 30 3.48 6.64 10.55
CA PRO A 30 4.52 7.37 9.84
C PRO A 30 4.61 6.94 8.36
N ILE A 31 4.68 7.92 7.46
CA ILE A 31 4.64 7.64 6.02
C ILE A 31 5.80 6.75 5.54
N HIS A 32 6.98 6.87 6.15
CA HIS A 32 8.13 6.04 5.79
C HIS A 32 7.89 4.55 6.07
N ASP A 33 7.26 4.21 7.18
CA ASP A 33 6.91 2.81 7.52
C ASP A 33 5.90 2.24 6.49
N ALA A 34 4.92 3.05 6.09
CA ALA A 34 3.92 2.66 5.10
C ALA A 34 4.56 2.41 3.71
N LEU A 35 5.47 3.30 3.29
CA LEU A 35 6.17 3.17 2.01
C LEU A 35 7.19 2.02 2.00
N GLU A 36 7.85 1.75 3.13
CA GLU A 36 8.72 0.58 3.27
C GLU A 36 7.93 -0.72 3.08
N LEU A 37 6.78 -0.83 3.75
CA LEU A 37 5.91 -2.01 3.59
C LEU A 37 5.37 -2.14 2.16
N ALA A 38 4.97 -1.04 1.53
CA ALA A 38 4.53 -1.03 0.14
C ALA A 38 5.65 -1.53 -0.81
N SER A 39 6.89 -1.07 -0.59
CA SER A 39 8.06 -1.51 -1.36
C SER A 39 8.30 -3.02 -1.22
N ASN A 40 8.20 -3.55 0.01
CA ASN A 40 8.34 -4.98 0.26
C ASN A 40 7.25 -5.80 -0.46
N MET A 41 5.99 -5.33 -0.41
CA MET A 41 4.88 -5.97 -1.13
C MET A 41 5.08 -5.97 -2.64
N LEU A 42 5.52 -4.84 -3.21
CA LEU A 42 5.80 -4.73 -4.65
C LEU A 42 6.96 -5.62 -5.09
N ARG A 43 7.96 -5.82 -4.23
CA ARG A 43 9.03 -6.79 -4.49
C ARG A 43 8.48 -8.22 -4.58
N CYS A 44 7.61 -8.61 -3.65
CA CYS A 44 6.95 -9.92 -3.69
C CYS A 44 6.09 -10.08 -4.95
N VAL A 45 5.34 -9.03 -5.34
CA VAL A 45 4.58 -9.02 -6.60
C VAL A 45 5.50 -9.25 -7.80
N HIS A 46 6.63 -8.56 -7.86
CA HIS A 46 7.59 -8.71 -8.96
C HIS A 46 8.13 -10.14 -9.05
N GLU A 47 8.52 -10.75 -7.93
CA GLU A 47 9.00 -12.13 -7.87
C GLU A 47 7.91 -13.14 -8.27
N LEU A 48 6.66 -12.93 -7.82
CA LEU A 48 5.52 -13.78 -8.16
C LEU A 48 5.18 -13.71 -9.65
N VAL A 49 5.19 -12.52 -10.25
CA VAL A 49 4.89 -12.36 -11.69
C VAL A 49 5.91 -13.11 -12.55
N ILE A 50 7.20 -13.07 -12.21
CA ILE A 50 8.25 -13.85 -12.90
C ILE A 50 7.95 -15.35 -12.79
N THR A 51 7.67 -15.82 -11.58
CA THR A 51 7.37 -17.24 -11.32
C THR A 51 6.13 -17.70 -12.09
N ILE A 52 5.10 -16.84 -12.19
CA ILE A 52 3.90 -17.12 -12.98
C ILE A 52 4.20 -17.16 -14.47
N SER A 53 4.99 -16.23 -14.98
CA SER A 53 5.33 -16.17 -16.40
C SER A 53 6.18 -17.34 -16.87
N ASP A 54 6.99 -17.92 -15.99
CA ASP A 54 7.84 -19.07 -16.30
C ASP A 54 7.05 -20.39 -16.40
N GLY A 55 5.74 -20.38 -16.08
CA GLY A 55 4.85 -21.54 -16.21
C GLY A 55 4.94 -22.54 -15.06
N ASP A 56 5.68 -22.21 -14.00
CA ASP A 56 5.90 -23.06 -12.82
C ASP A 56 4.71 -23.09 -11.83
N THR A 57 3.58 -22.48 -12.18
CA THR A 57 2.47 -22.25 -11.24
C THR A 57 1.11 -22.64 -11.81
N ASN A 58 0.18 -23.00 -10.92
CA ASN A 58 -1.17 -23.43 -11.27
C ASN A 58 -2.14 -22.26 -11.53
N GLY A 59 -1.64 -21.02 -11.60
CA GLY A 59 -2.41 -19.82 -11.92
C GLY A 59 -3.24 -19.24 -10.78
N GLN A 60 -3.19 -19.81 -9.57
CA GLN A 60 -3.88 -19.28 -8.37
C GLN A 60 -3.10 -18.12 -7.74
N GLU A 61 -1.79 -18.09 -7.97
CA GLU A 61 -0.82 -17.11 -7.48
C GLU A 61 -1.12 -15.70 -8.02
N ILE A 62 -1.84 -15.60 -9.14
CA ILE A 62 -2.29 -14.32 -9.70
C ILE A 62 -3.23 -13.57 -8.74
N PHE A 63 -3.98 -14.27 -7.90
CA PHE A 63 -4.81 -13.63 -6.88
C PHE A 63 -3.95 -13.02 -5.77
N ALA A 64 -2.83 -13.66 -5.41
CA ALA A 64 -1.88 -13.07 -4.47
C ALA A 64 -1.25 -11.79 -5.06
N VAL A 65 -0.89 -11.81 -6.35
CA VAL A 65 -0.44 -10.61 -7.08
C VAL A 65 -1.48 -9.50 -7.02
N GLN A 66 -2.75 -9.81 -7.30
CA GLN A 66 -3.85 -8.84 -7.27
C GLN A 66 -3.96 -8.19 -5.88
N TYR A 67 -4.10 -8.98 -4.81
CA TYR A 67 -4.31 -8.45 -3.47
C TYR A 67 -3.09 -7.69 -2.95
N LEU A 68 -1.87 -8.19 -3.17
CA LEU A 68 -0.65 -7.48 -2.76
C LEU A 68 -0.49 -6.15 -3.49
N THR A 69 -0.85 -6.09 -4.78
CA THR A 69 -0.80 -4.86 -5.55
C THR A 69 -1.83 -3.84 -5.04
N GLU A 70 -3.05 -4.26 -4.75
CA GLU A 70 -4.08 -3.40 -4.16
C GLU A 70 -3.66 -2.83 -2.80
N MET A 71 -3.11 -3.69 -1.93
CA MET A 71 -2.60 -3.28 -0.61
C MET A 71 -1.44 -2.28 -0.73
N ALA A 72 -0.45 -2.57 -1.58
CA ALA A 72 0.69 -1.70 -1.79
C ALA A 72 0.27 -0.34 -2.36
N LYS A 73 -0.64 -0.34 -3.32
CA LYS A 73 -1.20 0.88 -3.90
C LYS A 73 -1.90 1.73 -2.83
N ALA A 74 -2.72 1.12 -1.99
CA ALA A 74 -3.42 1.84 -0.93
C ALA A 74 -2.48 2.46 0.10
N LEU A 75 -1.36 1.79 0.42
CA LEU A 75 -0.31 2.37 1.27
C LEU A 75 0.34 3.60 0.61
N VAL A 76 0.62 3.54 -0.69
CA VAL A 76 1.18 4.66 -1.46
C VAL A 76 0.19 5.83 -1.53
N GLU A 77 -1.10 5.57 -1.77
CA GLU A 77 -2.13 6.61 -1.83
C GLU A 77 -2.37 7.24 -0.45
N ALA A 78 -2.48 6.43 0.61
CA ALA A 78 -2.58 6.92 1.98
C ALA A 78 -1.37 7.78 2.40
N ALA A 79 -0.18 7.42 1.94
CA ALA A 79 1.04 8.20 2.13
C ALA A 79 1.01 9.51 1.34
N ALA A 80 0.64 9.47 0.06
CA ALA A 80 0.56 10.68 -0.77
C ALA A 80 -0.44 11.71 -0.18
N GLU A 81 -1.60 11.24 0.28
CA GLU A 81 -2.58 12.07 0.98
C GLU A 81 -1.99 12.71 2.26
N GLY A 82 -1.26 11.92 3.05
CA GLY A 82 -0.59 12.39 4.25
C GLY A 82 0.44 13.50 3.97
N VAL A 83 1.21 13.37 2.88
CA VAL A 83 2.17 14.40 2.44
C VAL A 83 1.45 15.68 2.03
N TRP A 84 0.41 15.59 1.19
CA TRP A 84 -0.32 16.77 0.72
C TRP A 84 -0.99 17.54 1.85
N ASP A 85 -1.48 16.84 2.88
CA ASP A 85 -2.04 17.50 4.06
C ASP A 85 -0.98 18.29 4.84
N GLU A 86 0.24 17.75 4.97
CA GLU A 86 1.34 18.50 5.59
C GLU A 86 1.77 19.71 4.76
N GLU A 87 1.78 19.59 3.43
CA GLU A 87 2.10 20.72 2.54
C GLU A 87 1.05 21.83 2.61
N ARG A 88 -0.24 21.47 2.71
CA ARG A 88 -1.35 22.44 2.83
C ARG A 88 -1.42 23.12 4.20
N ALA A 89 -0.81 22.54 5.22
CA ALA A 89 -0.76 23.08 6.57
C ALA A 89 0.40 24.07 6.81
N GLN A 90 1.29 24.23 5.81
CA GLN A 90 2.43 25.16 5.82
C GLN A 90 2.09 26.47 5.12
#